data_AF-A0ABD5N261-F1
#
_entry.id   AF-A0ABD5N261-F1
#
_cell.length_a   1.000
_cell.length_b   1.000
_cell.length_c   1.000
_cell.angle_alpha   90.00
_cell.angle_beta   90.00
_cell.angle_gamma   90.00
#
_symmetry.space_group_name_H-M   'P 1'
#
loop_
_entity.id
_entity.type
_entity.pdbx_description
1 polymer ?
#
loop_
_entity_poly.entity_id
_entity_poly.type
_entity_poly.pdbx_seq_one_letter_code
_entity_poly.pdbx_strand_id
1 'polypeptide(L)' 'MPLEIRRRLYKRGSSYETTVPSQLLFAIDKAKKYNVVFTYDPQTNKWNIIFEERKT' A
#
# COMPACT_ATOMS: atom_id res chain seq x y z
N MET A 1 -20.29 5.42 2.08
CA MET A 1 -19.49 5.47 0.84
C MET A 1 -18.08 4.99 1.15
N PRO A 2 -17.44 4.15 0.34
CA PRO A 2 -16.05 3.75 0.58
C PRO A 2 -15.11 4.96 0.41
N LEU A 3 -14.10 5.06 1.26
CA LEU A 3 -13.04 6.06 1.12
C LEU A 3 -12.13 5.67 -0.05
N GLU A 4 -12.05 6.52 -1.08
CA GLU A 4 -11.25 6.27 -2.27
C GLU A 4 -10.14 7.31 -2.41
N ILE A 5 -8.90 6.86 -2.66
CA ILE A 5 -7.74 7.73 -2.87
C ILE A 5 -7.13 7.39 -4.23
N ARG A 6 -7.16 8.33 -5.18
CA ARG A 6 -6.53 8.18 -6.50
C ARG A 6 -5.16 8.85 -6.53
N ARG A 7 -4.15 8.16 -7.07
CA ARG A 7 -2.82 8.71 -7.34
C ARG A 7 -2.39 8.34 -8.75
N ARG A 8 -1.59 9.20 -9.38
CA ARG A 8 -0.97 8.91 -10.67
C ARG A 8 0.15 7.88 -10.47
N LEU A 9 0.24 6.91 -11.37
CA LEU A 9 1.39 5.99 -11.42
C LEU A 9 2.57 6.73 -12.07
N TYR A 10 3.70 6.78 -11.39
CA TYR A 10 4.90 7.43 -11.90
C TYR A 10 5.89 6.39 -12.41
N LYS A 11 6.51 6.65 -13.56
CA LYS A 11 7.60 5.84 -14.09
C LYS A 11 8.92 6.38 -13.54
N ARG A 12 9.76 5.50 -13.00
CA ARG A 12 11.09 5.81 -12.48
C ARG A 12 12.11 4.90 -13.19
N GLY A 13 12.76 5.42 -14.22
CA GLY A 13 13.67 4.64 -15.07
C GLY A 13 12.93 3.50 -15.78
N SER A 14 13.38 2.27 -15.60
CA SER A 14 12.73 1.05 -16.11
C SER A 14 11.64 0.50 -15.18
N SER A 15 11.42 1.13 -14.02
CA SER A 15 10.46 0.67 -13.01
C SER A 15 9.28 1.64 -12.86
N TYR A 16 8.27 1.21 -12.11
CA TYR A 16 7.16 2.05 -11.67
C TYR A 16 7.23 2.24 -10.16
N GLU A 17 7.07 3.48 -9.72
CA GLU A 17 7.03 3.82 -8.31
C GLU A 17 5.57 4.17 -7.95
N THR A 18 5.03 3.48 -6.95
CA THR A 18 3.78 3.87 -6.30
C THR A 18 4.13 4.38 -4.91
N THR A 19 4.02 5.69 -4.71
CA THR A 19 4.11 6.28 -3.38
C THR A 19 2.92 5.79 -2.55
N VAL A 20 3.18 5.17 -1.40
CA VAL A 20 2.14 4.83 -0.42
C VAL A 20 1.51 6.14 0.05
N PRO A 21 0.20 6.37 -0.19
CA PRO A 21 -0.45 7.59 0.27
C PRO A 21 -0.34 7.71 1.80
N SER A 22 0.08 8.87 2.29
CA SER A 22 0.25 9.11 3.73
C SER A 22 -1.03 8.88 4.54
N GLN A 23 -2.19 9.05 3.91
CA GLN A 23 -3.49 8.76 4.50
C GLN A 23 -3.64 7.28 4.93
N LEU A 24 -3.03 6.34 4.19
CA LEU A 24 -3.04 4.92 4.57
C LEU A 24 -2.24 4.68 5.86
N LEU A 25 -1.27 5.54 6.14
CA LEU A 25 -0.42 5.44 7.33
C LEU A 25 -1.10 5.99 8.59
N PHE A 26 -2.29 6.59 8.48
CA PHE A 26 -3.04 7.07 9.66
C PHE A 26 -3.59 5.91 10.50
N ALA A 27 -3.75 4.72 9.90
CA ALA A 27 -4.27 3.54 10.55
C ALA A 27 -3.19 2.67 11.24
N ILE A 28 -1.91 3.03 11.13
CA ILE A 28 -0.79 2.24 11.68
C ILE A 28 -0.02 3.03 12.73
N ASP A 29 0.58 2.32 13.70
CA ASP A 29 1.46 2.93 14.69
C ASP A 29 2.83 3.25 14.07
N LYS A 30 3.14 4.55 13.91
CA LYS A 30 4.37 5.04 13.28
C LYS A 30 5.65 4.74 14.06
N ALA A 31 5.55 4.34 15.33
CA ALA A 31 6.72 3.93 16.12
C ALA A 31 7.24 2.54 15.73
N LYS A 32 6.44 1.76 14.99
CA LYS A 32 6.76 0.37 14.62
C LYS A 32 7.25 0.24 13.19
N LYS A 33 7.91 -0.88 12.90
CA LYS A 33 8.37 -1.23 11.55
C LYS A 33 7.35 -2.15 10.89
N TYR A 34 7.09 -1.96 9.59
CA TYR A 34 6.14 -2.78 8.83
C TYR A 34 6.75 -3.23 7.50
N ASN A 35 6.26 -4.38 7.01
CA ASN A 35 6.34 -4.74 5.60
C ASN A 35 5.08 -4.22 4.89
N VAL A 36 5.24 -3.77 3.64
CA VAL A 36 4.10 -3.50 2.75
C VAL A 36 3.98 -4.68 1.80
N VAL A 37 2.90 -5.45 1.93
CA VAL A 37 2.64 -6.66 1.14
C VAL A 37 1.55 -6.35 0.13
N PHE A 38 1.84 -6.58 -1.14
CA PHE A 38 0.89 -6.47 -2.24
C PHE A 38 0.36 -7.86 -2.55
N THR A 39 -0.93 -8.10 -2.30
CA THR A 39 -1.57 -9.40 -2.56
C THR A 39 -2.62 -9.24 -3.64
N TYR A 40 -2.58 -10.12 -4.64
CA TYR A 40 -3.58 -10.16 -5.70
C TYR A 40 -4.65 -11.19 -5.34
N ASP A 41 -5.91 -10.76 -5.30
CA ASP A 41 -7.06 -11.63 -5.18
C ASP A 41 -7.68 -11.85 -6.58
N PRO A 42 -7.54 -13.06 -7.16
CA PRO A 42 -8.07 -13.37 -8.49
C PRO A 42 -9.60 -13.47 -8.51
N GLN A 43 -10.26 -13.74 -7.38
CA GLN A 43 -11.72 -13.90 -7.34
C GLN A 43 -12.41 -12.56 -7.50
N THR A 44 -11.84 -11.51 -6.91
CA THR A 44 -12.36 -10.15 -7.01
C THR A 44 -11.64 -9.29 -8.03
N ASN A 45 -10.57 -9.81 -8.66
CA ASN A 45 -9.68 -9.10 -9.58
C ASN A 45 -9.16 -7.78 -8.96
N LYS A 46 -8.67 -7.85 -7.73
CA LYS A 46 -8.21 -6.69 -6.96
C LYS A 46 -6.83 -6.94 -6.35
N TRP A 47 -6.06 -5.86 -6.28
CA TRP A 47 -4.85 -5.80 -5.47
C TRP A 47 -5.16 -5.21 -4.11
N ASN A 48 -4.72 -5.90 -3.05
CA ASN A 48 -4.79 -5.45 -1.68
C ASN A 48 -3.40 -5.03 -1.21
N ILE A 49 -3.35 -3.97 -0.41
CA ILE A 49 -2.13 -3.49 0.25
C ILE A 49 -2.27 -3.77 1.74
N ILE A 50 -1.37 -4.59 2.29
CA ILE A 50 -1.38 -5.01 3.68
C ILE A 50 -0.12 -4.48 4.37
N PHE A 51 -0.30 -3.84 5.53
CA PHE A 51 0.80 -3.41 6.39
C PHE A 51 1.00 -4.43 7.50
N GLU A 52 2.03 -5.26 7.40
CA GLU A 52 2.33 -6.30 8.39
C GLU A 52 3.41 -5.81 9.35
N GLU A 53 3.11 -5.75 10.64
CA GLU A 53 4.08 -5.38 11.67
C GLU A 53 5.25 -6.36 11.67
N ARG A 54 6.47 -5.84 11.55
CA ARG A 54 7.69 -6.63 11.69
C ARG A 54 7.92 -6.93 13.17
N LYS A 55 7.56 -8.14 13.59
CA LYS A 55 8.03 -8.69 14.87
C LYS A 55 9.53 -8.93 14.75
N THR A 56 10.30 -8.19 15.54
CA THR A 56 11.75 -8.38 15.66
C THR A 56 12.01 -9.49 16.66
#